data_AF-A0A5M9MY79-F1
#
_entry.id   AF-A0A5M9MY79-F1
#
_cell.length_a   1.000
_cell.length_b   1.000
_cell.length_c   1.000
_cell.angle_alpha   90.00
_cell.angle_beta   90.00
_cell.angle_gamma   90.00
#
_symmetry.space_group_name_H-M   'P 1'
#
loop_
_entity.id
_entity.type
_entity.pdbx_description
1 polymer ?
#
loop_
_entity_poly.entity_id
_entity_poly.type
_entity_poly.pdbx_seq_one_letter_code
_entity_poly.pdbx_strand_id
1 'polypeptide(L)'
;MLTYRICQDQTIVDKLLKAGYLSTEKEKQEAEDCFNKGVFKCIDVNGQDCGYSLDCSKDETCWRNDWFTCNGFQASGMAKCQGVDNAQLNSCYTSIAGGYTVTEKIKLPDYVSNHTLISFKWNSFHTFSCADVAIGM
;
A
#
# COMPACT_ATOMS: atom_id res chain seq x y z
N MET A 1 -2.68 2.69 -9.29
CA MET A 1 -3.00 1.63 -8.32
C MET A 1 -2.00 1.61 -7.19
N LEU A 2 -2.47 1.33 -5.96
CA LEU A 2 -1.68 1.27 -4.73
C LEU A 2 -2.09 0.06 -3.88
N THR A 3 -1.24 -0.34 -2.95
CA THR A 3 -1.56 -1.42 -1.99
C THR A 3 -0.79 -1.27 -0.68
N TYR A 4 -1.25 -1.99 0.34
CA TYR A 4 -0.60 -2.18 1.61
C TYR A 4 -0.32 -3.67 1.80
N ARG A 5 0.78 -3.99 2.48
CA ARG A 5 1.28 -5.36 2.58
C ARG A 5 1.92 -5.60 3.93
N ILE A 6 1.93 -6.85 4.37
CA ILE A 6 2.67 -7.31 5.55
C ILE A 6 3.45 -8.57 5.23
N CYS A 7 4.69 -8.66 5.66
CA CYS A 7 5.45 -9.90 5.61
C CYS A 7 5.19 -10.65 6.93
N GLN A 8 4.60 -11.84 6.85
CA GLN A 8 4.28 -12.66 8.03
C GLN A 8 5.44 -13.62 8.42
N ASP A 9 6.61 -13.46 7.81
CA ASP A 9 7.85 -14.13 8.21
C ASP A 9 8.71 -13.15 9.01
N GLN A 10 8.66 -13.30 10.34
CA GLN A 10 9.37 -12.39 11.24
C GLN A 10 10.89 -12.43 11.04
N THR A 11 11.46 -13.57 10.62
CA THR A 11 12.91 -13.68 10.43
C THR A 11 13.42 -12.82 9.27
N ILE A 12 12.57 -12.60 8.26
CA ILE A 12 12.84 -11.67 7.15
C ILE A 12 12.67 -10.23 7.63
N VAL A 13 11.59 -9.94 8.37
CA VAL A 13 11.29 -8.59 8.89
C VAL A 13 12.35 -8.11 9.89
N ASP A 14 12.87 -8.98 10.76
CA ASP A 14 13.88 -8.65 11.76
C ASP A 14 15.17 -8.09 11.14
N LYS A 15 15.51 -8.50 9.92
CA LYS A 15 16.66 -7.94 9.17
C LYS A 15 16.45 -6.48 8.78
N LEU A 16 15.19 -6.05 8.61
CA LEU A 16 14.82 -4.67 8.28
C LEU A 16 14.73 -3.79 9.54
N LEU A 17 14.40 -4.39 10.69
CA LEU A 17 14.24 -3.70 11.98
C LEU A 17 15.56 -3.55 12.75
N LYS A 18 16.62 -4.26 12.34
CA LYS A 18 17.89 -4.29 13.05
C LYS A 18 18.64 -2.96 12.94
N ALA A 19 18.61 -2.19 14.02
CA ALA A 19 19.41 -0.97 14.13
C ALA A 19 20.90 -1.23 13.87
N GLY A 20 21.53 -0.34 13.08
CA GLY A 20 22.94 -0.47 12.71
C GLY A 20 23.24 -1.56 11.66
N TYR A 21 22.22 -2.22 11.11
CA TYR A 21 22.37 -3.17 10.02
C TYR A 21 21.63 -2.66 8.78
N LEU A 22 22.34 -2.55 7.66
CA LEU A 22 21.74 -2.22 6.36
C LEU A 22 21.54 -3.51 5.58
N SER A 23 20.28 -3.89 5.36
CA SER A 23 19.94 -5.08 4.58
C SER A 23 20.48 -4.98 3.16
N THR A 24 21.00 -6.10 2.65
CA THR A 24 21.49 -6.22 1.28
C THR A 24 20.35 -6.16 0.26
N GLU A 25 20.65 -5.91 -1.02
CA GLU A 25 19.63 -5.93 -2.08
C GLU A 25 18.93 -7.28 -2.20
N LYS A 26 19.64 -8.39 -1.95
CA LYS A 26 19.04 -9.73 -1.92
C LYS A 26 18.01 -9.85 -0.79
N GLU A 27 18.33 -9.34 0.40
CA GLU A 27 17.40 -9.37 1.55
C GLU A 27 16.22 -8.42 1.36
N LYS A 28 16.44 -7.27 0.72
CA LYS A 28 15.34 -6.36 0.33
C LYS A 28 14.41 -7.03 -0.68
N GLN A 29 14.95 -7.75 -1.66
CA GLN A 29 14.13 -8.49 -2.63
C GLN A 29 13.39 -9.65 -1.96
N GLU A 30 14.04 -10.40 -1.08
CA GLU A 30 13.42 -11.45 -0.27
C GLU A 30 12.26 -10.90 0.58
N ALA A 31 12.45 -9.72 1.19
CA ALA A 31 11.40 -9.02 1.91
C ALA A 31 10.26 -8.55 0.99
N GLU A 32 10.58 -7.95 -0.16
CA GLU A 32 9.58 -7.51 -1.15
C GLU A 32 8.72 -8.70 -1.63
N ASP A 33 9.34 -9.85 -1.88
CA ASP A 33 8.64 -11.08 -2.25
C ASP A 33 7.74 -11.59 -1.10
N CYS A 34 8.19 -11.49 0.15
CA CYS A 34 7.37 -11.80 1.32
C CYS A 34 6.17 -10.84 1.44
N PHE A 35 6.37 -9.53 1.29
CA PHE A 35 5.30 -8.54 1.29
C PHE A 35 4.30 -8.78 0.16
N ASN A 36 4.76 -9.15 -1.04
CA ASN A 36 3.87 -9.47 -2.17
C ASN A 36 2.99 -10.69 -1.92
N LYS A 37 3.37 -11.60 -1.01
CA LYS A 37 2.50 -12.69 -0.55
C LYS A 37 1.47 -12.25 0.48
N GLY A 38 1.78 -11.24 1.30
CA GLY A 38 0.89 -10.72 2.34
C GLY A 38 0.22 -9.39 1.97
N VAL A 39 -0.34 -9.30 0.76
CA VAL A 39 -1.15 -8.16 0.33
C VAL A 39 -2.45 -8.06 1.14
N PHE A 40 -2.71 -6.89 1.70
CA PHE A 40 -4.02 -6.54 2.26
C PHE A 40 -4.98 -6.25 1.11
N LYS A 41 -5.90 -7.18 0.86
CA LYS A 41 -6.81 -7.05 -0.28
C LYS A 41 -7.92 -6.07 0.05
N CYS A 42 -8.23 -5.16 -0.87
CA CYS A 42 -9.36 -4.24 -0.74
C CYS A 42 -10.66 -5.00 -0.41
N ILE A 43 -10.90 -6.11 -1.11
CA ILE A 43 -12.10 -6.95 -1.02
C ILE A 43 -12.28 -7.67 0.33
N ASP A 44 -11.27 -7.67 1.21
CA ASP A 44 -11.37 -8.31 2.52
C ASP A 44 -12.12 -7.43 3.56
N VAL A 45 -12.38 -6.16 3.23
CA VAL A 45 -13.14 -5.23 4.07
C VAL A 45 -14.61 -5.21 3.62
N ASN A 46 -15.50 -5.75 4.45
CA ASN A 46 -16.93 -5.77 4.16
C ASN A 46 -17.49 -4.35 3.95
N GLY A 47 -18.14 -4.14 2.80
CA GLY A 47 -18.79 -2.88 2.44
C GLY A 47 -17.87 -1.81 1.84
N GLN A 48 -16.57 -2.11 1.65
CA GLN A 48 -15.66 -1.25 0.88
C GLN A 48 -15.87 -1.48 -0.64
N ASP A 49 -15.90 -0.41 -1.42
CA ASP A 49 -15.97 -0.50 -2.88
C ASP A 49 -14.58 -0.74 -3.47
N CYS A 50 -14.43 -1.81 -4.24
CA CYS A 50 -13.15 -2.29 -4.77
C CYS A 50 -13.25 -2.43 -6.29
N GLY A 51 -13.13 -1.30 -6.96
CA GLY A 51 -13.18 -1.20 -8.41
C GLY A 51 -11.88 -1.63 -9.12
N TYR A 52 -11.97 -1.72 -10.45
CA TYR A 52 -10.82 -1.91 -11.32
C TYR A 52 -10.32 -0.55 -11.82
N SER A 53 -9.03 -0.47 -12.14
CA SER A 53 -8.44 0.74 -12.73
C SER A 53 -9.04 1.03 -14.10
N LEU A 54 -9.52 2.27 -14.31
CA LEU A 54 -10.00 2.73 -15.62
C LEU A 54 -8.86 2.88 -16.65
N ASP A 55 -7.62 2.92 -16.17
CA ASP A 55 -6.41 2.97 -17.00
C ASP A 55 -5.88 1.55 -17.33
N CYS A 56 -6.67 0.49 -17.13
CA CYS A 56 -6.28 -0.90 -17.35
C CYS A 56 -7.36 -1.66 -18.13
N SER A 57 -6.96 -2.56 -19.02
CA SER A 57 -7.82 -3.45 -19.80
C SER A 57 -7.93 -4.84 -19.17
N LYS A 58 -9.03 -5.56 -19.43
CA LYS A 58 -9.38 -6.82 -18.76
C LYS A 58 -8.35 -7.95 -18.91
N ASP A 59 -7.58 -7.93 -19.98
CA ASP A 59 -6.53 -8.88 -20.32
C ASP A 59 -5.16 -8.53 -19.74
N GLU A 60 -5.02 -7.37 -19.10
CA GLU A 60 -3.76 -6.91 -18.53
C GLU A 60 -3.59 -7.34 -17.06
N THR A 61 -2.34 -7.43 -16.62
CA THR A 61 -1.99 -7.84 -15.24
C THR A 61 -2.42 -6.83 -14.16
N CYS A 62 -2.70 -5.58 -14.56
CA CYS A 62 -3.27 -4.55 -13.71
C CYS A 62 -4.78 -4.71 -13.49
N TRP A 63 -5.46 -5.63 -14.20
CA TRP A 63 -6.90 -5.84 -14.05
C TRP A 63 -7.21 -6.69 -12.83
N ARG A 64 -7.04 -6.06 -11.67
CA ARG A 64 -7.19 -6.67 -10.35
C ARG A 64 -7.81 -5.65 -9.39
N ASN A 65 -8.55 -6.14 -8.41
CA ASN A 65 -9.24 -5.33 -7.41
C ASN A 65 -8.91 -5.76 -5.97
N ASP A 66 -7.92 -6.64 -5.80
CA ASP A 66 -7.28 -6.83 -4.50
C ASP A 66 -6.40 -5.62 -4.14
N TRP A 67 -5.83 -4.94 -5.14
CA TRP A 67 -5.20 -3.63 -4.98
C TRP A 67 -6.24 -2.51 -5.08
N PHE A 68 -5.91 -1.36 -4.50
CA PHE A 68 -6.70 -0.16 -4.64
C PHE A 68 -6.36 0.55 -5.96
N THR A 69 -7.37 1.17 -6.55
CA THR A 69 -7.18 2.02 -7.72
C THR A 69 -7.49 3.47 -7.38
N CYS A 70 -6.70 4.36 -7.96
CA CYS A 70 -7.09 5.77 -8.01
C CYS A 70 -8.23 5.93 -9.03
N ASN A 71 -8.90 7.08 -9.02
CA ASN A 71 -9.83 7.42 -10.09
C ASN A 71 -9.09 7.60 -11.42
N GLY A 72 -9.81 7.47 -12.53
CA GLY A 72 -9.23 7.61 -13.87
C GLY A 72 -8.56 8.96 -14.08
N PHE A 73 -7.49 8.98 -14.88
CA PHE A 73 -6.70 10.19 -15.09
C PHE A 73 -7.49 11.34 -15.76
N GLN A 74 -8.48 10.98 -16.59
CA GLN A 74 -9.30 11.92 -17.36
C GLN A 74 -10.70 12.16 -16.76
N ALA A 75 -10.98 11.68 -15.54
CA ALA A 75 -12.30 11.88 -14.92
C ALA A 75 -12.58 13.36 -14.64
N SER A 76 -13.81 13.83 -14.87
CA SER A 76 -14.21 15.20 -14.56
C SER A 76 -14.48 15.37 -13.06
N GLY A 77 -13.80 16.33 -12.42
CA GLY A 77 -14.08 16.76 -11.04
C GLY A 77 -13.53 15.90 -9.90
N MET A 78 -13.04 14.68 -10.17
CA MET A 78 -12.42 13.78 -9.17
C MET A 78 -11.34 12.91 -9.82
N ALA A 79 -10.40 13.52 -10.54
CA ALA A 79 -9.38 12.80 -11.29
C ALA A 79 -8.29 12.21 -10.38
N LYS A 80 -7.70 11.09 -10.82
CA LYS A 80 -6.47 10.52 -10.25
C LYS A 80 -6.63 10.18 -8.76
N CYS A 81 -5.53 10.15 -8.01
CA CYS A 81 -5.53 9.71 -6.61
C CYS A 81 -6.10 10.75 -5.65
N GLN A 82 -5.94 12.06 -5.93
CA GLN A 82 -6.55 13.11 -5.11
C GLN A 82 -8.08 13.01 -5.10
N GLY A 83 -8.69 12.57 -6.20
CA GLY A 83 -10.13 12.38 -6.31
C GLY A 83 -10.72 11.25 -5.46
N VAL A 84 -9.90 10.38 -4.85
CA VAL A 84 -10.38 9.31 -3.96
C VAL A 84 -11.04 9.91 -2.72
N ASP A 85 -10.33 10.80 -2.01
CA ASP A 85 -10.89 11.48 -0.84
C ASP A 85 -11.60 12.79 -1.21
N ASN A 86 -11.25 13.38 -2.36
CA ASN A 86 -11.56 14.78 -2.70
C ASN A 86 -11.23 15.75 -1.57
N ALA A 87 -10.11 15.49 -0.87
CA ALA A 87 -9.68 16.27 0.28
C ALA A 87 -9.23 17.68 -0.10
N GLN A 88 -9.19 18.58 0.89
CA GLN A 88 -8.64 19.92 0.75
C GLN A 88 -7.12 19.90 0.56
N LEU A 89 -6.57 20.91 -0.14
CA LEU A 89 -5.13 21.10 -0.27
C LEU A 89 -4.50 21.28 1.13
N ASN A 90 -3.35 20.65 1.35
CA ASN A 90 -2.64 20.57 2.63
C ASN A 90 -3.33 19.71 3.69
N SER A 91 -4.25 18.82 3.32
CA SER A 91 -4.78 17.82 4.26
C SER A 91 -3.70 16.83 4.74
N CYS A 92 -2.60 16.71 3.99
CA CYS A 92 -1.35 16.11 4.46
C CYS A 92 -0.15 16.91 3.95
N TYR A 93 1.00 16.74 4.62
CA TYR A 93 2.22 17.48 4.28
C TYR A 93 2.91 16.89 3.04
N THR A 94 3.21 17.76 2.06
CA THR A 94 4.26 17.53 1.05
C THR A 94 5.04 18.83 0.88
N SER A 95 6.33 18.74 0.60
CA SER A 95 7.21 19.93 0.59
C SER A 95 7.10 20.79 -0.67
N ILE A 96 6.59 20.25 -1.78
CA ILE A 96 6.66 20.91 -3.09
C ILE A 96 5.45 21.80 -3.33
N ALA A 97 4.23 21.30 -3.12
CA ALA A 97 3.00 21.99 -3.52
C ALA A 97 1.80 21.73 -2.60
N GLY A 98 2.01 21.19 -1.40
CA GLY A 98 0.92 20.77 -0.52
C GLY A 98 0.36 19.39 -0.90
N GLY A 99 -0.09 18.64 0.10
CA GLY A 99 -0.57 17.26 -0.06
C GLY A 99 -2.08 17.11 0.01
N TYR A 100 -2.55 15.99 -0.50
CA TYR A 100 -3.93 15.51 -0.36
C TYR A 100 -3.89 14.10 0.21
N THR A 101 -4.79 13.80 1.14
CA THR A 101 -4.96 12.45 1.66
C THR A 101 -5.56 11.54 0.59
N VAL A 102 -5.20 10.26 0.68
CA VAL A 102 -5.80 9.14 -0.05
C VAL A 102 -6.02 8.06 0.99
N THR A 103 -7.29 7.80 1.33
CA THR A 103 -7.67 7.04 2.51
C THR A 103 -8.40 5.77 2.12
N GLU A 104 -7.93 4.64 2.63
CA GLU A 104 -8.48 3.31 2.38
C GLU A 104 -8.56 2.51 3.69
N LYS A 105 -9.37 1.45 3.73
CA LYS A 105 -9.38 0.51 4.84
C LYS A 105 -8.75 -0.82 4.43
N ILE A 106 -7.99 -1.39 5.35
CA ILE A 106 -7.42 -2.72 5.25
C ILE A 106 -7.89 -3.58 6.41
N LYS A 107 -8.05 -4.89 6.17
CA LYS A 107 -8.29 -5.86 7.24
C LYS A 107 -6.95 -6.47 7.65
N LEU A 108 -6.55 -6.28 8.91
CA LEU A 108 -5.33 -6.89 9.44
C LEU A 108 -5.45 -8.42 9.43
N PRO A 109 -4.33 -9.16 9.30
CA PRO A 109 -4.37 -10.61 9.24
C PRO A 109 -4.56 -11.20 10.64
N ASP A 110 -4.91 -12.47 10.71
CA ASP A 110 -4.76 -13.25 11.94
C ASP A 110 -3.29 -13.63 12.14
N TYR A 111 -2.47 -12.63 12.46
CA TYR A 111 -1.02 -12.71 12.62
C TYR A 111 -0.61 -11.82 13.79
N VAL A 112 0.23 -12.33 14.69
CA VAL A 112 0.67 -11.61 15.89
C VAL A 112 2.16 -11.31 15.82
N SER A 113 2.52 -10.05 16.04
CA SER A 113 3.88 -9.59 16.22
C SER A 113 3.91 -8.32 17.06
N ASN A 114 4.83 -8.27 18.04
CA ASN A 114 5.05 -7.07 18.85
C ASN A 114 5.69 -5.93 18.05
N HIS A 115 6.39 -6.25 16.96
CA HIS A 115 7.02 -5.27 16.08
C HIS A 115 7.22 -5.89 14.69
N THR A 116 6.41 -5.44 13.74
CA THR A 116 6.47 -5.82 12.33
C THR A 116 6.30 -4.59 11.45
N LEU A 117 6.26 -4.78 10.14
CA LEU A 117 6.17 -3.71 9.15
C LEU A 117 4.93 -3.86 8.27
N ILE A 118 4.21 -2.75 8.08
CA ILE A 118 3.27 -2.61 6.96
C ILE A 118 3.97 -1.81 5.86
N SER A 119 4.08 -2.38 4.66
CA SER A 119 4.67 -1.74 3.49
C SER A 119 3.59 -1.19 2.57
N PHE A 120 3.66 0.11 2.28
CA PHE A 120 2.90 0.81 1.25
C PHE A 120 3.66 0.79 -0.08
N LYS A 121 2.94 0.53 -1.18
CA LYS A 121 3.48 0.53 -2.55
C LYS A 121 2.54 1.26 -3.50
N TRP A 122 3.09 2.21 -4.27
CA TRP A 122 2.38 2.93 -5.33
C TRP A 122 3.11 2.82 -6.67
N ASN A 123 2.49 2.12 -7.63
CA ASN A 123 3.17 1.65 -8.85
C ASN A 123 3.60 2.75 -9.84
N SER A 124 2.93 3.91 -9.90
CA SER A 124 3.25 4.93 -10.92
C SER A 124 4.58 5.66 -10.65
N PHE A 125 5.04 5.68 -9.42
CA PHE A 125 6.17 6.52 -8.99
C PHE A 125 7.32 5.72 -8.38
N HIS A 126 7.27 4.38 -8.45
CA HIS A 126 8.18 3.50 -7.68
C HIS A 126 8.28 3.96 -6.22
N THR A 127 7.18 4.46 -5.65
CA THR A 127 7.17 4.99 -4.29
C THR A 127 6.86 3.84 -3.34
N PHE A 128 7.81 3.60 -2.45
CA PHE A 128 7.70 2.63 -1.38
C PHE A 128 7.85 3.35 -0.05
N SER A 129 7.03 2.98 0.91
CA SER A 129 7.13 3.44 2.29
C SER A 129 6.76 2.29 3.21
N CYS A 130 7.17 2.37 4.48
CA CYS A 130 6.76 1.40 5.48
C CYS A 130 6.48 2.08 6.80
N ALA A 131 5.70 1.39 7.64
CA ALA A 131 5.40 1.81 8.99
C ALA A 131 5.61 0.63 9.95
N ASP A 132 6.29 0.90 11.05
CA ASP A 132 6.41 0.01 12.19
C ASP A 132 5.06 -0.11 12.93
N VAL A 133 4.61 -1.34 13.14
CA VAL A 133 3.35 -1.63 13.82
C VAL A 133 3.48 -2.83 14.76
N ALA A 134 2.59 -2.91 15.73
CA ALA A 134 2.30 -4.14 16.46
C ALA A 134 0.94 -4.68 16.00
N ILE A 135 0.82 -6.01 15.90
CA ILE A 135 -0.45 -6.70 15.65
C ILE A 135 -0.60 -7.76 16.72
N GLY A 136 -1.65 -7.69 17.50
CA GLY A 136 -1.81 -8.44 18.74
C GLY A 136 -2.65 -7.64 19.73
N MET A 137 -3.00 -8.23 20.87
CA MET A 137 -3.66 -7.50 21.96
C MET A 137 -2.67 -6.56 22.66
#